data_AF-A0A4R7JWT5-F1
#
_entry.id   AF-A0A4R7JWT5-F1
#
_cell.length_a   1.000
_cell.length_b   1.000
_cell.length_c   1.000
_cell.angle_alpha   90.00
_cell.angle_beta   90.00
_cell.angle_gamma   90.00
#
_symmetry.space_group_name_H-M   'P 1'
#
loop_
_entity.id
_entity.type
_entity.pdbx_description
1 polymer ?
#
loop_
_entity_poly.entity_id
_entity_poly.type
_entity_poly.pdbx_seq_one_letter_code
_entity_poly.pdbx_strand_id
1 'polypeptide(L)' 'MSAYTTIQVATLETGVSKGLLIPAIARGEVRAWSIAGETVVVLSDVRSFKARIMADRGCESCD' A
#
# COMPACT_ATOMS: atom_id res chain seq x y z
N MET A 1 0.12 17.36 -1.87
CA MET A 1 0.20 16.75 -3.22
C MET A 1 0.13 15.24 -3.07
N SER A 2 -0.89 14.60 -3.65
CA SER A 2 -0.98 13.13 -3.67
C SER A 2 -0.21 12.62 -4.89
N ALA A 3 1.02 12.15 -4.65
CA ALA A 3 1.85 11.59 -5.73
C ALA A 3 1.31 10.20 -6.11
N TYR A 4 0.76 10.09 -7.32
CA TYR A 4 0.53 8.79 -7.97
C TYR A 4 1.87 8.20 -8.35
N THR A 5 2.05 6.92 -8.10
CA THR A 5 3.31 6.23 -8.38
C THR A 5 3.07 4.78 -8.73
N THR A 6 4.02 4.13 -9.41
CA THR A 6 3.88 2.71 -9.76
C THR A 6 4.04 1.83 -8.52
N ILE A 7 3.54 0.59 -8.59
CA ILE A 7 3.71 -0.38 -7.49
C ILE A 7 5.19 -0.59 -7.13
N GLN A 8 6.09 -0.57 -8.12
CA GLN A 8 7.52 -0.75 -7.90
C GLN A 8 8.11 0.40 -7.08
N VAL A 9 7.83 1.64 -7.45
CA VAL A 9 8.31 2.82 -6.72
C VAL A 9 7.67 2.87 -5.33
N ALA A 10 6.36 2.60 -5.20
CA ALA A 10 5.70 2.53 -3.89
C ALA A 10 6.34 1.49 -2.96
N THR A 11 6.74 0.34 -3.50
CA THR A 11 7.44 -0.72 -2.74
C THR A 11 8.78 -0.22 -2.22
N LEU A 12 9.57 0.44 -3.06
CA LEU A 12 10.89 0.99 -2.70
C LEU A 12 10.77 2.09 -1.63
N GLU A 13 9.83 3.02 -1.82
CA GLU A 13 9.62 4.18 -0.96
C GLU A 13 9.05 3.83 0.42
N THR A 14 8.17 2.82 0.49
CA THR A 14 7.43 2.50 1.72
C THR A 14 7.93 1.24 2.42
N GLY A 15 8.66 0.37 1.71
CA GLY A 15 9.03 -0.95 2.16
C GLY A 15 7.87 -1.96 2.22
N VAL A 16 6.67 -1.59 1.76
CA VAL A 16 5.55 -2.53 1.64
C VAL A 16 5.77 -3.39 0.40
N SER A 17 5.92 -4.69 0.58
CA SER A 17 6.18 -5.60 -0.54
C SER A 17 5.00 -5.68 -1.52
N LYS A 18 5.30 -5.95 -2.79
CA LYS A 18 4.29 -6.19 -3.83
C LYS A 18 3.27 -7.27 -3.44
N GLY A 19 3.73 -8.30 -2.71
CA GLY A 19 2.88 -9.39 -2.21
C GLY A 19 1.82 -8.95 -1.20
N LEU A 20 2.03 -7.84 -0.48
CA LEU A 20 1.02 -7.24 0.40
C LEU A 20 0.18 -6.19 -0.34
N LEU A 21 0.80 -5.43 -1.24
CA LEU A 21 0.13 -4.38 -2.01
C LEU A 21 -0.91 -4.92 -2.99
N ILE A 22 -0.61 -5.97 -3.75
CA ILE A 22 -1.55 -6.51 -4.75
C ILE A 22 -2.87 -6.99 -4.10
N PRO A 23 -2.85 -7.81 -3.03
CA PRO A 23 -4.06 -8.19 -2.33
C PRO A 23 -4.80 -6.98 -1.71
N ALA A 24 -4.07 -6.00 -1.16
CA ALA A 24 -4.69 -4.81 -0.60
C ALA A 24 -5.43 -3.98 -1.67
N ILE A 25 -4.88 -3.89 -2.88
CA ILE A 25 -5.56 -3.28 -4.03
C ILE A 25 -6.79 -4.09 -4.44
N ALA A 26 -6.68 -5.41 -4.54
CA ALA A 26 -7.79 -6.29 -4.91
C ALA A 26 -8.96 -6.22 -3.91
N ARG A 27 -8.67 -5.98 -2.63
CA ARG A 27 -9.67 -5.78 -1.57
C ARG A 27 -10.16 -4.32 -1.44
N GLY A 28 -9.63 -3.40 -2.24
CA GLY A 28 -10.00 -1.99 -2.22
C GLY A 28 -9.42 -1.18 -1.04
N GLU A 29 -8.49 -1.75 -0.28
CA GLU A 29 -7.85 -1.08 0.87
C GLU A 29 -6.83 -0.01 0.46
N VAL A 30 -6.26 -0.17 -0.74
CA VAL A 30 -5.36 0.78 -1.40
C VAL A 30 -5.95 1.10 -2.77
N ARG A 31 -6.20 2.37 -3.05
CA ARG A 31 -6.72 2.79 -4.35
C ARG A 31 -5.64 2.68 -5.42
N ALA A 32 -6.04 2.11 -6.55
CA ALA A 32 -5.18 1.97 -7.72
C ALA A 32 -5.94 2.34 -9.00
N TRP A 33 -5.19 2.78 -10.01
CA TRP A 33 -5.71 3.08 -11.35
C TRP A 33 -4.79 2.46 -12.39
N SER A 34 -5.36 2.15 -13.56
CA SER A 34 -4.59 1.76 -14.73
C SER A 34 -4.31 3.00 -15.58
N ILE A 35 -3.04 3.32 -15.81
CA ILE A 35 -2.59 4.42 -16.66
C ILE A 35 -1.59 3.85 -17.67
N ALA A 36 -1.88 3.98 -18.96
CA ALA A 36 -1.03 3.46 -20.04
C ALA A 36 -0.62 1.98 -19.90
N GLY A 37 -1.49 1.15 -19.28
CA GLY A 37 -1.24 -0.27 -19.04
C GLY A 37 -0.46 -0.57 -17.74
N GLU A 38 -0.05 0.45 -17.00
CA GLU A 38 0.59 0.30 -15.69
C GLU A 38 -0.40 0.54 -14.54
N THR A 39 -0.23 -0.22 -13.46
CA THR A 39 -0.98 0.02 -12.22
C THR A 39 -0.26 1.05 -11.36
N VAL A 40 -0.93 2.17 -11.10
CA VAL A 40 -0.45 3.23 -10.21
C VAL A 40 -1.29 3.30 -8.94
N VAL A 41 -0.66 3.70 -7.84
CA VAL A 41 -1.27 3.85 -6.51
C VAL A 41 -0.97 5.23 -5.95
N VAL A 42 -1.77 5.69 -4.98
CA VAL A 42 -1.42 6.90 -4.22
C VAL A 42 -0.45 6.54 -3.10
N LEU A 43 0.72 7.18 -3.06
CA LEU A 43 1.74 6.86 -2.05
C LEU A 43 1.26 7.05 -0.60
N SER A 44 0.39 8.03 -0.34
CA SER A 44 -0.22 8.26 0.98
C SER A 44 -1.12 7.10 1.44
N ASP A 45 -1.83 6.47 0.50
CA ASP A 45 -2.70 5.33 0.81
C ASP A 45 -1.86 4.11 1.18
N VAL A 46 -0.74 3.89 0.47
CA VAL A 46 0.21 2.83 0.79
C VAL A 46 0.83 3.02 2.17
N ARG A 47 1.21 4.26 2.53
CA ARG A 47 1.72 4.60 3.86
C ARG A 47 0.66 4.36 4.95
N SER A 48 -0.59 4.73 4.69
CA SER A 48 -1.70 4.50 5.62
C SER A 48 -1.99 3.01 5.78
N PHE A 49 -1.94 2.24 4.69
CA PHE A 49 -2.02 0.79 4.73
C PHE A 49 -0.89 0.17 5.56
N LYS A 50 0.37 0.61 5.35
CA LYS A 50 1.51 0.19 6.17
C LYS A 50 1.27 0.45 7.66
N ALA A 51 0.78 1.63 8.01
CA ALA A 51 0.50 1.98 9.41
C ALA A 51 -0.55 1.04 10.03
N ARG A 52 -1.65 0.76 9.31
CA ARG A 52 -2.69 -0.19 9.76
C ARG A 52 -2.16 -1.59 10.00
N ILE A 53 -1.43 -2.18 9.03
CA ILE A 53 -0.90 -3.55 9.20
C ILE A 53 0.13 -3.66 10.33
N MET A 54 0.84 -2.57 10.64
CA MET A 54 1.78 -2.54 11.76
C MET A 54 1.06 -2.35 13.10
N ALA A 55 -0.04 -1.59 13.11
CA ALA A 55 -0.90 -1.45 14.29
C ALA A 55 -1.62 -2.77 14.63
N ASP A 56 -2.14 -3.47 13.63
CA ASP A 56 -2.79 -4.78 13.81
C ASP A 56 -1.82 -5.83 14.36
N ARG A 57 -0.56 -5.81 13.91
CA ARG A 57 0.52 -6.67 14.45
C ARG A 57 1.05 -6.22 15.80
N GLY A 58 0.85 -4.95 16.16
CA GLY A 58 1.17 -4.42 17.48
C GLY A 58 0.16 -4.81 18.57
N CYS A 59 -0.95 -5.45 18.18
CA CYS A 59 -2.03 -5.89 19.07
C CYS A 59 -1.89 -7.37 19.48
N GLU A 60 -0.67 -7.91 19.50
CA GLU A 60 -0.37 -9.28 19.98
C GLU A 60 0.25 -9.29 21.39
N SER A 61 0.14 -8.19 22.13
CA SER A 61 0.62 -8.08 23.52
C SER A 61 -0.29 -7.18 24.34
N CYS A 62 -1.53 -7.61 24.52
CA CYS A 62 -2.42 -7.13 25.58
C CYS A 62 -2.99 -8.34 26.32
N ASP A 63 -2.10 -9.05 27.01
CA ASP A 63 -2.38 -9.82 28.24
C ASP A 63 -1.09 -9.88 29.07
#